data_AF-A0A0F5L4G4-F1
#
_entry.id   AF-A0A0F5L4G4-F1
#
_cell.length_a   1.000
_cell.length_b   1.000
_cell.length_c   1.000
_cell.angle_alpha   90.00
_cell.angle_beta   90.00
_cell.angle_gamma   90.00
#
_symmetry.space_group_name_H-M   'P 1'
#
loop_
_entity.id
_entity.type
_entity.pdbx_description
1 polymer ?
#
loop_
_entity_poly.entity_id
_entity_poly.type
_entity_poly.pdbx_seq_one_letter_code
_entity_poly.pdbx_strand_id
1 'polypeptide(L)'
;MQMLPVANETADPTYAAIRAAVSASYSGALGSTRLPPLEVLAYLATAIGSLYREVAGAHEGPEGCPCGWEPCALMDVITMQQALAASALPNDDPRQTALLTMEPAGHA
;
A
#
# COMPACT_ATOMS: atom_id res chain seq x y z
N MET A 1 -5.08 -3.86 27.22
CA MET A 1 -4.70 -3.87 25.80
C MET A 1 -4.21 -2.47 25.47
N GLN A 2 -2.89 -2.25 25.47
CA GLN A 2 -2.31 -0.94 25.15
C GLN A 2 -2.18 -0.83 23.62
N MET A 3 -2.84 0.18 23.07
CA MET A 3 -2.72 0.59 21.68
C MET A 3 -1.36 1.29 21.57
N LEU A 4 -0.39 0.64 20.91
CA LEU A 4 0.88 1.28 20.55
C LEU A 4 0.57 2.51 19.70
N PRO A 5 1.32 3.62 19.85
CA PRO A 5 1.15 4.75 18.96
C PRO A 5 1.42 4.26 17.54
N VAL A 6 0.45 4.42 16.63
CA VAL A 6 0.72 4.31 15.21
C VAL A 6 1.76 5.40 14.95
N ALA A 7 3.02 4.99 14.80
CA ALA A 7 4.05 5.92 14.39
C ALA A 7 3.54 6.58 13.11
N ASN A 8 3.92 7.83 12.86
CA ASN A 8 3.58 8.48 11.61
C ASN A 8 4.30 7.77 10.46
N GLU A 9 3.86 6.57 10.06
CA GLU A 9 4.43 5.69 9.03
C GLU A 9 4.51 6.42 7.69
N THR A 10 3.67 7.45 7.50
CA THR A 10 3.69 8.31 6.32
C THR A 10 4.92 9.23 6.22
N ALA A 11 5.66 9.45 7.32
CA ALA A 11 6.89 10.23 7.36
C ALA A 11 8.17 9.41 7.15
N ASP A 12 8.06 8.08 7.02
CA ASP A 12 9.21 7.23 6.70
C ASP A 12 9.67 7.49 5.25
N PRO A 13 10.95 7.83 5.01
CA PRO A 13 11.48 8.04 3.66
C PRO A 13 11.33 6.80 2.77
N THR A 14 11.35 5.60 3.36
CA THR A 14 11.11 4.33 2.67
C THR A 14 9.68 4.24 2.18
N TYR A 15 8.71 4.56 3.04
CA TYR A 15 7.30 4.60 2.65
C TYR A 15 7.06 5.64 1.56
N ALA A 16 7.65 6.83 1.67
CA ALA A 16 7.53 7.87 0.66
C ALA A 16 8.09 7.42 -0.71
N ALA A 17 9.24 6.75 -0.73
CA ALA A 17 9.84 6.19 -1.94
C ALA A 17 8.95 5.10 -2.57
N ILE A 18 8.44 4.17 -1.75
CA ILE A 18 7.52 3.12 -2.21
C ILE A 18 6.25 3.74 -2.80
N ARG A 19 5.64 4.72 -2.11
CA ARG A 19 4.43 5.38 -2.60
C ARG A 19 4.67 6.13 -3.91
N ALA A 20 5.82 6.79 -4.07
CA ALA A 20 6.19 7.43 -5.33
C ALA A 20 6.31 6.42 -6.49
N ALA A 21 6.95 5.27 -6.26
CA ALA A 21 7.09 4.21 -7.26
C ALA A 21 5.73 3.60 -7.66
N VAL A 22 4.84 3.38 -6.68
CA VAL A 22 3.47 2.91 -6.92
C VAL A 22 2.67 3.95 -7.70
N SER A 23 2.75 5.24 -7.34
CA SER A 23 2.08 6.32 -8.07
C SER A 23 2.56 6.44 -9.51
N ALA A 24 3.87 6.35 -9.76
CA ALA A 24 4.42 6.37 -11.11
C ALA A 24 3.90 5.19 -11.94
N SER A 25 3.85 3.98 -11.36
CA SER A 25 3.33 2.77 -12.02
C SER A 25 1.84 2.91 -12.34
N TYR A 26 1.04 3.42 -11.40
CA TYR A 26 -0.38 3.69 -11.57
C TYR A 26 -0.64 4.72 -12.69
N SER A 27 0.05 5.86 -12.65
CA SER A 27 -0.08 6.90 -13.69
C SER A 27 0.37 6.39 -15.06
N GLY A 28 1.43 5.59 -15.13
CA GLY A 28 1.88 4.95 -16.36
C GLY A 28 0.83 3.99 -16.92
N ALA A 29 0.20 3.17 -16.09
CA ALA A 29 -0.86 2.25 -16.49
C ALA A 29 -2.13 3.00 -16.97
N LEU A 30 -2.54 4.08 -16.28
CA LEU A 30 -3.65 4.92 -16.75
C LEU A 30 -3.34 5.61 -18.08
N GLY A 31 -2.12 6.10 -18.27
CA GLY A 31 -1.72 6.79 -19.50
C GLY A 31 -1.55 5.87 -20.71
N SER A 32 -1.28 4.58 -20.48
CA SER A 32 -1.02 3.59 -21.54
C SER A 32 -2.17 2.62 -21.82
N THR A 33 -3.20 2.62 -20.97
CA THR A 33 -4.37 1.73 -21.10
C THR A 33 -5.68 2.53 -21.16
N ARG A 34 -6.81 1.84 -21.33
CA ARG A 34 -8.16 2.42 -21.19
C ARG A 34 -8.90 1.90 -19.95
N LEU A 35 -8.16 1.37 -18.99
CA LEU A 35 -8.75 0.73 -17.81
C LEU A 35 -9.33 1.80 -16.87
N PRO A 36 -10.45 1.51 -16.19
CA PRO A 36 -10.94 2.32 -15.09
C PRO A 36 -9.90 2.43 -13.95
N PRO A 37 -9.84 3.57 -13.22
CA PRO A 37 -8.97 3.76 -12.06
C PRO A 37 -8.94 2.60 -11.07
N LEU A 38 -10.11 2.10 -10.69
CA LEU A 38 -10.24 1.02 -9.71
C LEU A 38 -9.70 -0.33 -10.24
N GLU A 39 -9.78 -0.57 -11.55
CA GLU A 39 -9.27 -1.80 -12.15
C GLU A 39 -7.73 -1.80 -12.17
N VAL A 40 -7.11 -0.65 -12.44
CA VAL A 40 -5.65 -0.51 -12.31
C VAL A 40 -5.19 -0.73 -10.87
N LEU A 41 -5.92 -0.19 -9.88
CA LEU A 41 -5.64 -0.45 -8.46
C LEU A 41 -5.79 -1.94 -8.10
N ALA A 42 -6.78 -2.64 -8.66
CA ALA A 42 -6.94 -4.08 -8.46
C ALA A 42 -5.79 -4.89 -9.07
N TYR A 43 -5.25 -4.48 -10.23
CA TYR A 43 -4.05 -5.09 -10.79
C TYR A 43 -2.80 -4.83 -9.97
N LEU A 44 -2.63 -3.63 -9.40
CA LEU A 44 -1.55 -3.34 -8.47
C LEU A 44 -1.63 -4.22 -7.21
N ALA A 45 -2.83 -4.38 -6.63
CA ALA A 45 -3.04 -5.27 -5.49
C ALA A 45 -2.73 -6.74 -5.85
N THR A 46 -3.12 -7.17 -7.05
CA THR A 46 -2.83 -8.51 -7.57
C THR A 46 -1.32 -8.74 -7.73
N ALA A 47 -0.61 -7.75 -8.27
CA ALA A 47 0.85 -7.80 -8.42
C ALA A 47 1.56 -7.89 -7.06
N ILE A 48 1.11 -7.12 -6.06
CA ILE A 48 1.62 -7.21 -4.67
C ILE A 48 1.40 -8.62 -4.10
N GLY A 49 0.22 -9.21 -4.29
CA GLY A 49 -0.04 -10.59 -3.87
C GLY A 49 0.85 -11.63 -4.57
N SER A 50 1.17 -11.43 -5.85
CA SER A 50 2.14 -12.29 -6.57
C SER A 50 3.54 -12.17 -5.98
N LEU A 51 4.00 -10.93 -5.75
CA LEU A 51 5.31 -10.66 -5.15
C LEU A 51 5.40 -11.27 -3.75
N TYR A 52 4.35 -11.16 -2.94
CA TYR A 52 4.29 -11.81 -1.63
C TYR A 52 4.54 -13.31 -1.75
N ARG A 53 3.87 -14.01 -2.68
CA ARG A 53 4.07 -15.45 -2.88
C ARG A 53 5.50 -15.80 -3.26
N GLU A 54 6.12 -15.00 -4.13
CA GLU A 54 7.52 -15.20 -4.52
C GLU A 54 8.47 -15.01 -3.34
N VAL A 55 8.25 -13.95 -2.55
CA VAL A 55 9.02 -13.65 -1.35
C VAL A 55 8.84 -14.73 -0.29
N ALA A 56 7.61 -15.16 -0.01
CA ALA A 56 7.32 -16.24 0.93
C ALA A 56 7.99 -17.55 0.48
N GLY A 57 7.86 -17.91 -0.80
CA GLY A 57 8.49 -19.12 -1.34
C GLY A 57 10.02 -19.13 -1.22
N ALA A 58 10.69 -17.98 -1.29
CA ALA A 58 12.13 -17.87 -1.07
C ALA A 58 12.57 -18.11 0.39
N HIS A 59 11.63 -18.11 1.33
CA HIS A 59 11.87 -18.35 2.75
C HIS A 59 11.42 -19.75 3.19
N GLU A 60 10.75 -20.50 2.31
CA GLU A 60 10.31 -21.87 2.59
C GLU A 60 11.40 -22.90 2.27
N GLY A 61 11.47 -23.95 3.08
CA GLY A 61 12.31 -25.12 2.83
C GLY A 61 13.73 -25.07 3.39
N PRO A 62 14.52 -26.13 3.18
CA PRO A 62 15.85 -26.30 3.81
C PRO A 62 16.90 -25.27 3.38
N GLU A 63 16.74 -24.71 2.19
CA GLU A 63 17.60 -23.67 1.61
C GLU A 63 16.94 -22.28 1.65
N GLY A 64 15.89 -22.13 2.47
CA GLY A 64 15.19 -20.86 2.66
C GLY A 64 16.13 -19.79 3.20
N CYS A 65 15.84 -18.53 2.86
CA CYS A 65 16.59 -17.38 3.36
C CYS A 65 16.73 -17.40 4.90
N PRO A 66 17.95 -17.27 5.46
CA PRO A 66 18.19 -17.42 6.89
C PRO A 66 17.86 -16.16 7.71
N CYS A 67 17.10 -15.21 7.16
CA CYS A 67 16.81 -13.93 7.82
C CYS A 67 15.90 -14.05 9.05
N GLY A 68 15.29 -15.23 9.26
CA GLY A 68 14.45 -15.54 10.42
C GLY A 68 12.98 -15.14 10.29
N TRP A 69 12.57 -14.59 9.15
CA TRP A 69 11.15 -14.39 8.84
C TRP A 69 10.52 -15.71 8.37
N GLU A 70 9.46 -16.14 9.04
CA GLU A 70 8.68 -17.34 8.70
C GLU A 70 7.33 -16.90 8.11
N PRO A 71 7.08 -17.12 6.80
CA PRO A 71 5.84 -16.70 6.17
C PRO A 71 4.62 -17.41 6.75
N CYS A 72 3.57 -16.65 7.02
CA CYS A 72 2.27 -17.19 7.41
C CYS A 72 1.21 -16.66 6.45
N ALA A 73 0.99 -17.37 5.34
CA ALA A 73 0.13 -16.94 4.23
C ALA A 73 -1.20 -16.29 4.66
N LEU A 74 -1.91 -16.92 5.59
CA LEU A 74 -3.19 -16.37 6.06
C LEU A 74 -3.01 -15.05 6.82
N MET A 75 -2.09 -15.01 7.79
CA MET A 75 -1.88 -13.84 8.62
C MET A 75 -1.27 -12.69 7.84
N ASP A 76 -0.30 -12.96 6.98
CA ASP A 76 0.37 -11.94 6.17
C ASP A 76 -0.61 -11.26 5.21
N VAL A 77 -1.48 -12.04 4.55
CA VAL A 77 -2.52 -11.50 3.68
C VAL A 77 -3.53 -10.66 4.47
N ILE A 78 -3.95 -11.12 5.66
CA ILE A 78 -4.83 -10.34 6.53
C ILE A 78 -4.17 -9.01 6.93
N THR A 79 -2.89 -9.03 7.29
CA THR A 79 -2.14 -7.82 7.62
C THR A 79 -2.08 -6.85 6.44
N MET A 80 -1.81 -7.33 5.22
CA MET A 80 -1.83 -6.49 4.02
C MET A 80 -3.22 -5.89 3.76
N GLN A 81 -4.29 -6.67 3.92
CA GLN A 81 -5.68 -6.20 3.78
C GLN A 81 -6.03 -5.12 4.83
N GLN A 82 -5.60 -5.32 6.07
CA GLN A 82 -5.80 -4.35 7.15
C GLN A 82 -5.05 -3.05 6.91
N ALA A 83 -3.79 -3.11 6.45
CA ALA A 83 -3.00 -1.94 6.10
C ALA A 83 -3.64 -1.14 4.95
N LEU A 84 -4.15 -1.85 3.93
CA LEU A 84 -4.90 -1.24 2.83
C LEU A 84 -6.17 -0.55 3.34
N ALA A 85 -6.97 -1.24 4.16
CA ALA A 85 -8.21 -0.68 4.71
C ALA A 85 -7.95 0.55 5.58
N ALA A 86 -6.95 0.51 6.46
CA ALA A 86 -6.58 1.63 7.33
C ALA A 86 -6.11 2.87 6.57
N SER A 87 -5.54 2.68 5.37
CA SER A 87 -5.05 3.77 4.52
C SER A 87 -6.10 4.31 3.54
N ALA A 88 -7.05 3.48 3.13
CA ALA A 88 -8.04 3.84 2.10
C ALA A 88 -9.35 4.37 2.68
N LEU A 89 -9.74 3.88 3.86
CA LEU A 89 -10.97 4.32 4.51
C LEU A 89 -10.74 5.64 5.24
N PRO A 90 -11.75 6.52 5.31
CA PRO A 90 -11.68 7.69 6.15
C PRO A 90 -11.33 7.26 7.58
N ASN A 91 -10.26 7.84 8.12
CA ASN A 91 -10.10 7.87 9.55
C ASN A 91 -11.06 8.95 10.07
N ASP A 92 -11.77 8.69 11.16
CA ASP A 92 -12.64 9.67 11.83
C ASP A 92 -11.85 10.87 12.42
N ASP A 93 -10.62 11.12 11.96
CA ASP A 93 -9.81 12.29 12.27
C ASP A 93 -10.30 13.49 11.43
N PRO A 94 -10.97 14.47 12.05
CA PRO A 94 -11.53 15.62 11.35
C PRO A 94 -10.48 16.56 10.75
N ARG A 95 -9.18 16.27 10.90
CA ARG A 95 -8.07 17.06 10.35
C ARG A 95 -7.65 16.64 8.94
N GLN A 96 -8.16 15.51 8.42
CA GLN A 96 -7.78 14.99 7.10
C GLN A 96 -8.74 15.39 5.97
N THR A 97 -9.83 16.11 6.28
CA THR A 97 -10.79 16.61 5.29
C THR A 97 -10.40 18.00 4.78
N ALA A 98 -9.42 18.08 3.89
CA ALA A 98 -9.20 19.34 3.16
C ALA A 98 -8.56 19.16 1.78
N LEU A 99 -9.19 18.39 0.90
CA LEU A 99 -9.07 18.63 -0.55
C LEU A 99 -10.36 19.18 -1.14
N LEU A 100 -11.52 18.79 -0.60
CA LEU A 100 -12.83 19.32 -0.99
C LEU A 100 -13.12 20.71 -0.42
N THR A 101 -12.31 21.20 0.53
CA THR A 101 -12.48 22.51 1.21
C THR A 101 -11.34 23.50 0.92
N MET A 102 -10.37 23.13 0.08
CA MET A 102 -9.32 24.06 -0.35
C MET A 102 -9.83 24.96 -1.46
N GLU A 103 -9.65 26.27 -1.32
CA GLU A 103 -9.85 27.25 -2.40
C GLU A 103 -8.92 26.90 -3.59
N PRO A 104 -9.42 26.85 -4.84
CA PRO A 104 -8.58 26.58 -6.00
C PRO A 104 -7.50 27.65 -6.16
N ALA A 105 -6.23 27.24 -6.15
CA ALA A 105 -5.09 28.16 -6.32
C ALA A 105 -4.90 28.67 -7.77
N GLY A 106 -5.90 28.50 -8.64
CA GLY A 106 -5.90 29.01 -10.00
C GLY A 106 -6.48 30.41 -10.07
N HIS A 107 -5.87 31.29 -10.85
CA HIS A 107 -6.46 32.59 -11.21
C HIS A 107 -7.09 32.49 -12.61
N ALA A 108 -8.22 33.16 -12.80
CA ALA A 108 -8.92 33.26 -14.09
C ALA A 108 -8.22 34.21 -15.07
#